data_AF-A0A6L9VYK9-F1
#
_entry.id   AF-A0A6L9VYK9-F1
#
_cell.length_a   1.000
_cell.length_b   1.000
_cell.length_c   1.000
_cell.angle_alpha   90.00
_cell.angle_beta   90.00
_cell.angle_gamma   90.00
#
_symmetry.space_group_name_H-M   'P 1'
#
loop_
_entity.id
_entity.type
_entity.pdbx_description
1 polymer ?
#
loop_
_entity_poly.entity_id
_entity_poly.type
_entity_poly.pdbx_seq_one_letter_code
_entity_poly.pdbx_strand_id
1 'polypeptide(L)'
;MRIRKLVLVAAAATLPLGLTSCGGASVEDFCEQYEAIDQLEESDADQAKGLFEDLSENVPDEAGDDVKEAADYLAENFPSDGDIEAAVESGDMGTDDAQEFASAADTVSSYGDENCGS
;
A
#
# COMPACT_ATOMS: atom_id res chain seq x y z
N MET A 1 33.92 -17.35 -7.01
CA MET A 1 33.38 -18.02 -8.22
C MET A 1 32.93 -19.44 -7.89
N ARG A 2 31.61 -19.70 -7.92
CA ARG A 2 30.96 -20.89 -8.52
C ARG A 2 29.49 -20.56 -8.73
N ILE A 3 29.11 -20.49 -10.00
CA ILE A 3 27.75 -20.27 -10.50
C ILE A 3 26.97 -21.58 -10.30
N ARG A 4 25.80 -21.51 -9.66
CA ARG A 4 24.75 -22.50 -9.85
C ARG A 4 23.56 -21.82 -10.50
N LYS A 5 23.50 -22.00 -11.82
CA LYS A 5 22.30 -21.85 -12.64
C LYS A 5 21.25 -22.82 -12.10
N LEU A 6 20.23 -22.30 -11.44
CA LEU A 6 18.88 -22.86 -11.46
C LEU A 6 18.08 -21.85 -12.28
N VAL A 7 18.17 -22.01 -13.60
CA VAL A 7 17.04 -22.55 -14.36
C VAL A 7 15.88 -21.56 -14.25
N LEU A 8 15.96 -20.58 -15.15
CA LEU A 8 14.80 -19.98 -15.78
C LEU A 8 13.88 -21.11 -16.25
N VAL A 9 12.94 -21.50 -15.40
CA VAL A 9 11.67 -22.06 -15.86
C VAL A 9 10.71 -20.90 -15.80
N ALA A 10 10.26 -20.52 -16.99
CA ALA A 10 9.07 -19.75 -17.21
C ALA A 10 7.92 -20.34 -16.36
N ALA A 11 7.69 -19.73 -15.21
CA ALA A 11 6.39 -19.70 -14.55
C ALA A 11 5.78 -18.30 -14.78
N ALA A 12 5.81 -17.86 -16.05
CA ALA A 12 4.89 -16.86 -16.58
C ALA A 12 3.58 -17.56 -16.98
N ALA A 13 3.03 -18.34 -16.06
CA ALA A 13 1.76 -19.02 -16.20
C ALA A 13 0.97 -18.77 -14.91
N THR A 14 0.07 -17.79 -15.02
CA THR A 14 -1.10 -17.61 -14.16
C THR A 14 -0.83 -17.27 -12.69
N LEU A 15 -0.23 -16.10 -12.40
CA LEU A 15 -0.86 -15.30 -11.36
C LEU A 15 -2.21 -14.89 -11.96
N PRO A 16 -3.34 -15.26 -11.34
CA PRO A 16 -4.61 -14.74 -11.79
C PRO A 16 -4.64 -13.27 -11.41
N LEU A 17 -4.06 -12.40 -12.24
CA LEU A 17 -4.28 -10.95 -12.26
C LEU A 17 -5.74 -10.65 -12.69
N GLY A 18 -6.69 -11.40 -12.15
CA GLY A 18 -8.06 -11.56 -12.61
C GLY A 18 -8.93 -12.39 -11.66
N LEU A 19 -8.53 -12.49 -10.39
CA LEU A 19 -9.49 -12.75 -9.31
C LEU A 19 -9.91 -11.42 -8.68
N THR A 20 -10.43 -10.48 -9.46
CA THR A 20 -11.45 -9.59 -8.91
C THR A 20 -12.72 -10.43 -8.74
N SER A 21 -12.64 -11.26 -7.70
CA SER A 21 -13.70 -12.05 -7.14
C SER A 21 -14.87 -11.12 -6.85
N CYS A 22 -16.08 -11.52 -7.25
CA CYS A 22 -17.31 -11.03 -6.64
C CYS A 22 -17.41 -11.55 -5.18
N GLY A 23 -16.46 -11.16 -4.34
CA GLY A 23 -16.36 -11.44 -2.91
C GLY A 23 -15.53 -10.31 -2.34
N GLY A 24 -16.12 -9.55 -1.41
CA GLY A 24 -15.57 -8.27 -0.95
C GLY A 24 -14.13 -8.35 -0.44
N ALA A 25 -13.51 -7.18 -0.36
CA ALA A 25 -12.20 -6.95 0.24
C ALA A 25 -11.98 -7.84 1.46
N SER A 26 -10.96 -8.70 1.40
CA SER A 26 -10.59 -9.60 2.49
C SER A 26 -9.40 -9.07 3.27
N VAL A 27 -9.27 -9.47 4.53
CA VAL A 27 -8.07 -9.15 5.35
C VAL A 27 -6.80 -9.65 4.67
N GLU A 28 -6.85 -10.80 3.98
CA GLU A 28 -5.70 -11.34 3.24
C GLU A 28 -5.27 -10.41 2.09
N ASP A 29 -6.22 -9.87 1.31
CA ASP A 29 -5.91 -8.92 0.23
C ASP A 29 -5.35 -7.60 0.78
N PHE A 30 -5.91 -7.10 1.88
CA PHE A 30 -5.36 -5.93 2.59
C PHE A 30 -3.92 -6.17 3.04
N CYS A 31 -3.64 -7.34 3.63
CA CYS A 31 -2.32 -7.67 4.16
C CYS A 31 -1.26 -7.85 3.06
N GLU A 32 -1.62 -8.45 1.92
CA GLU A 32 -0.71 -8.53 0.76
C GLU A 32 -0.26 -7.12 0.32
N GLN A 33 -1.19 -6.16 0.28
CA GLN A 33 -0.86 -4.79 -0.12
C GLN A 33 -0.12 -4.02 0.97
N TYR A 34 -0.48 -4.21 2.24
CA TYR A 34 0.23 -3.62 3.38
C TYR A 34 1.70 -4.05 3.43
N GLU A 35 1.97 -5.36 3.30
CA GLU A 35 3.34 -5.90 3.26
C GLU A 35 4.10 -5.48 2.00
N ALA A 36 3.41 -5.29 0.87
CA ALA A 36 4.02 -4.79 -0.34
C ALA A 36 4.49 -3.34 -0.17
N ILE A 37 3.71 -2.49 0.51
CA ILE A 37 4.07 -1.09 0.80
C ILE A 37 5.27 -1.02 1.75
N ASP A 38 5.32 -1.84 2.80
CA ASP A 38 6.45 -1.87 3.76
C ASP A 38 7.79 -2.29 3.10
N GLN A 39 7.73 -3.06 2.01
CA GLN A 39 8.90 -3.51 1.25
C GLN A 39 9.37 -2.52 0.17
N LEU A 40 8.66 -1.41 -0.06
CA LEU A 40 9.05 -0.42 -1.05
C LEU A 40 10.28 0.36 -0.61
N GLU A 41 11.17 0.62 -1.57
CA GLU A 41 12.23 1.61 -1.39
C GLU A 41 11.69 3.00 -1.80
N GLU A 42 12.20 4.08 -1.18
CA GLU A 42 11.85 5.49 -1.48
C GLU A 42 11.91 5.84 -2.99
N SER A 43 12.70 5.11 -3.78
CA SER A 43 12.83 5.34 -5.22
C SER A 43 11.65 4.84 -6.07
N ASP A 44 10.68 4.15 -5.48
CA ASP A 44 9.56 3.50 -6.18
C ASP A 44 8.21 4.21 -5.95
N ALA A 45 8.21 5.54 -5.89
CA ALA A 45 7.03 6.38 -5.65
C ALA A 45 5.82 6.08 -6.56
N ASP A 46 6.05 5.88 -7.86
CA ASP A 46 4.99 5.51 -8.82
C ASP A 46 4.35 4.15 -8.47
N GLN A 47 5.13 3.23 -7.89
CA GLN A 47 4.65 1.93 -7.44
C GLN A 47 3.92 2.05 -6.08
N ALA A 48 4.38 2.93 -5.20
CA ALA A 48 3.75 3.22 -3.92
C ALA A 48 2.31 3.73 -4.11
N LYS A 49 2.10 4.67 -5.04
CA LYS A 49 0.76 5.21 -5.31
C LYS A 49 -0.25 4.13 -5.70
N GLY A 50 0.12 3.26 -6.65
CA GLY A 50 -0.75 2.16 -7.06
C GLY A 50 -1.04 1.18 -5.92
N LEU A 51 -0.07 0.93 -5.06
CA LEU A 51 -0.26 0.07 -3.89
C LEU A 51 -1.17 0.69 -2.83
N PHE A 52 -1.12 2.00 -2.60
CA PHE A 52 -2.08 2.69 -1.73
C PHE A 52 -3.50 2.69 -2.32
N GLU A 53 -3.65 2.89 -3.63
CA GLU A 53 -4.95 2.78 -4.32
C GLU A 53 -5.51 1.36 -4.15
N ASP A 54 -4.71 0.32 -4.40
CA ASP A 54 -5.15 -1.05 -4.21
C ASP A 54 -5.42 -1.38 -2.73
N LEU A 55 -4.63 -0.88 -1.78
CA LEU A 55 -4.86 -1.08 -0.34
C LEU A 55 -6.19 -0.44 0.09
N SER A 56 -6.49 0.77 -0.39
CA SER A 56 -7.78 1.44 -0.22
C SER A 56 -8.92 0.56 -0.74
N GLU A 57 -8.82 0.03 -1.96
CA GLU A 57 -9.86 -0.82 -2.54
C GLU A 57 -10.06 -2.15 -1.80
N ASN A 58 -9.03 -2.61 -1.08
CA ASN A 58 -9.03 -3.88 -0.38
C ASN A 58 -9.14 -3.77 1.15
N VAL A 59 -9.49 -2.60 1.70
CA VAL A 59 -9.83 -2.51 3.14
C VAL A 59 -11.07 -3.36 3.45
N PRO A 60 -10.98 -4.35 4.35
CA PRO A 60 -12.09 -5.23 4.65
C PRO A 60 -13.13 -4.51 5.52
N ASP A 61 -14.42 -4.85 5.35
CA ASP A 61 -15.52 -4.23 6.11
C ASP A 61 -15.34 -4.32 7.64
N GLU A 62 -14.61 -5.33 8.12
CA GLU A 62 -14.33 -5.54 9.55
C GLU A 62 -13.25 -4.61 10.13
N ALA A 63 -12.42 -4.00 9.28
CA ALA A 63 -11.46 -2.95 9.68
C ALA A 63 -12.16 -1.67 10.13
N GLY A 64 -13.40 -1.46 9.66
CA GLY A 64 -14.23 -0.31 9.98
C GLY A 64 -13.96 0.91 9.10
N ASP A 65 -14.87 1.87 9.19
CA ASP A 65 -14.87 3.09 8.36
C ASP A 65 -13.60 3.93 8.58
N ASP A 66 -13.03 3.94 9.79
CA ASP A 66 -11.84 4.71 10.12
C ASP A 66 -10.60 4.24 9.32
N VAL A 67 -10.41 2.93 9.17
CA VAL A 67 -9.30 2.37 8.38
C VAL A 67 -9.53 2.60 6.89
N LYS A 68 -10.79 2.51 6.44
CA LYS A 68 -11.16 2.78 5.05
C LYS A 68 -10.90 4.24 4.68
N GLU A 69 -11.34 5.18 5.52
CA GLU A 69 -11.13 6.61 5.33
C GLU A 69 -9.63 6.96 5.35
N ALA A 70 -8.87 6.36 6.27
CA ALA A 70 -7.43 6.54 6.32
C ALA A 70 -6.72 6.02 5.06
N ALA A 71 -7.08 4.81 4.60
CA ALA A 71 -6.52 4.24 3.38
C ALA A 71 -6.86 5.07 2.13
N ASP A 72 -8.12 5.52 2.02
CA ASP A 72 -8.57 6.43 0.95
C ASP A 72 -7.78 7.73 0.98
N TYR A 73 -7.58 8.32 2.17
CA TYR A 73 -6.82 9.55 2.33
C TYR A 73 -5.36 9.39 1.87
N LEU A 74 -4.71 8.28 2.24
CA LEU A 74 -3.34 7.99 1.82
C LEU A 74 -3.26 7.87 0.29
N ALA A 75 -4.18 7.14 -0.34
CA ALA A 75 -4.21 6.96 -1.80
C ALA A 75 -4.44 8.28 -2.54
N GLU A 76 -5.34 9.13 -2.05
CA GLU A 76 -5.68 10.41 -2.68
C GLU A 76 -4.60 11.48 -2.52
N ASN A 77 -3.90 11.48 -1.37
CA ASN A 77 -2.95 12.55 -1.00
C ASN A 77 -1.48 12.13 -1.12
N PHE A 78 -1.18 10.89 -1.56
CA PHE A 78 0.20 10.47 -1.78
C PHE A 78 0.90 11.36 -2.83
N PRO A 79 2.08 11.94 -2.51
CA PRO A 79 2.84 12.76 -3.45
C PRO A 79 3.22 11.97 -4.71
N SER A 80 3.18 12.63 -5.86
CA SER A 80 3.48 11.98 -7.15
C SER A 80 4.93 11.48 -7.25
N ASP A 81 5.82 12.13 -6.51
CA ASP A 81 7.25 11.85 -6.39
C ASP A 81 7.59 11.04 -5.13
N GLY A 82 6.58 10.67 -4.32
CA GLY A 82 6.71 9.85 -3.12
C GLY A 82 7.45 10.51 -1.95
N ASP A 83 7.82 11.78 -2.11
CA ASP A 83 8.58 12.53 -1.11
C ASP A 83 7.66 13.51 -0.38
N ILE A 84 7.12 13.04 0.75
CA ILE A 84 6.25 13.83 1.64
C ILE A 84 7.00 15.07 2.17
N GLU A 85 8.30 14.95 2.50
CA GLU A 85 9.08 16.06 3.03
C GLU A 85 9.24 17.16 1.97
N ALA A 86 9.61 16.77 0.74
CA ALA A 86 9.71 17.69 -0.37
C ALA A 86 8.35 18.33 -0.74
N ALA A 87 7.25 17.57 -0.69
CA ALA A 87 5.90 18.10 -0.95
C ALA A 87 5.48 19.16 0.09
N VAL A 88 5.85 18.97 1.36
CA VAL A 88 5.61 19.97 2.41
C VAL A 88 6.51 21.20 2.24
N GLU A 89 7.79 20.99 1.90
CA GLU A 89 8.74 22.10 1.69
C GLU A 89 8.40 22.94 0.44
N SER A 90 7.91 22.31 -0.64
CA SER A 90 7.47 22.99 -1.86
C SER A 90 6.14 23.73 -1.68
N GLY A 91 5.36 23.34 -0.67
CA GLY A 91 4.00 23.82 -0.44
C GLY A 91 2.95 23.15 -1.31
N ASP A 92 3.29 22.05 -1.98
CA ASP A 92 2.34 21.19 -2.69
C ASP A 92 1.45 20.42 -1.70
N MET A 93 1.94 20.17 -0.48
CA MET A 93 1.19 19.63 0.65
C MET A 93 1.20 20.62 1.83
N GLY A 94 0.03 20.89 2.40
CA GLY A 94 -0.06 21.71 3.61
C GLY A 94 0.50 21.00 4.83
N THR A 95 0.97 21.74 5.84
CA THR A 95 1.40 21.14 7.11
C THR A 95 0.24 20.44 7.84
N ASP A 96 -0.99 20.92 7.64
CA ASP A 96 -2.20 20.27 8.18
C ASP A 96 -2.46 18.94 7.44
N ASP A 97 -2.39 18.94 6.10
CA ASP A 97 -2.55 17.73 5.27
C ASP A 97 -1.46 16.69 5.58
N ALA A 98 -0.22 17.12 5.83
CA ALA A 98 0.86 16.21 6.22
C ALA A 98 0.65 15.57 7.60
N GLN A 99 0.06 16.31 8.55
CA GLN A 99 -0.30 15.74 9.86
C GLN A 99 -1.45 14.75 9.74
N GLU A 100 -2.43 15.04 8.88
CA GLU A 100 -3.53 14.14 8.59
C GLU A 100 -3.05 12.89 7.85
N PHE A 101 -2.14 13.04 6.88
CA PHE A 101 -1.48 11.94 6.19
C PHE A 101 -0.73 11.02 7.17
N ALA A 102 0.05 11.59 8.09
CA ALA A 102 0.74 10.80 9.11
C ALA A 102 -0.24 10.07 10.06
N SER A 103 -1.36 10.69 10.40
CA SER A 103 -2.39 10.08 11.24
C SER A 103 -3.13 8.96 10.53
N ALA A 104 -3.40 9.12 9.23
CA ALA A 104 -3.97 8.09 8.38
C ALA A 104 -3.01 6.89 8.23
N ALA A 105 -1.72 7.16 8.02
CA ALA A 105 -0.68 6.13 7.98
C ALA A 105 -0.61 5.33 9.29
N ASP A 106 -0.66 6.00 10.44
CA ASP A 106 -0.69 5.35 11.76
C ASP A 106 -1.92 4.46 11.93
N THR A 107 -3.09 4.92 11.48
CA THR A 107 -4.35 4.15 11.55
C THR A 107 -4.28 2.88 10.71
N VAL A 108 -3.83 2.99 9.46
CA VAL A 108 -3.66 1.84 8.56
C VAL A 108 -2.58 0.89 9.09
N SER A 109 -1.45 1.43 9.56
CA SER A 109 -0.37 0.62 10.11
C SER A 109 -0.77 -0.11 11.38
N SER A 110 -1.47 0.54 12.31
CA SER A 110 -1.93 -0.11 13.53
C SER A 110 -2.85 -1.28 13.22
N TYR A 111 -3.75 -1.14 12.25
CA TYR A 111 -4.59 -2.25 11.81
C TYR A 111 -3.77 -3.36 11.12
N GLY A 112 -2.84 -2.99 10.25
CA GLY A 112 -1.93 -3.93 9.58
C GLY A 112 -1.07 -4.73 10.56
N ASP A 113 -0.42 -4.07 11.51
CA ASP A 113 0.41 -4.71 12.55
C ASP A 113 -0.39 -5.71 13.40
N GLU A 114 -1.65 -5.40 13.70
CA GLU A 114 -2.53 -6.26 14.51
C GLU A 114 -3.08 -7.47 13.75
N ASN A 115 -3.29 -7.35 12.43
CA ASN A 115 -4.06 -8.33 11.65
C ASN A 115 -3.25 -9.07 10.58
N CYS A 116 -2.17 -8.46 10.08
CA CYS A 116 -1.28 -9.03 9.06
C CYS A 116 -0.07 -9.76 9.66
N GLY A 117 0.15 -9.63 10.96
CA GLY A 117 1.22 -10.33 11.67
C GLY A 117 0.87 -11.77 12.07
N SER A 118 1.51 -12.75 11.43
CA SER A 118 1.77 -14.10 11.99
C SER A 118 3.07 -14.71 11.47
#